data_AF-A0A935BHX1-F1
#
_entry.id   AF-A0A935BHX1-F1
#
_cell.length_a   1.000
_cell.length_b   1.000
_cell.length_c   1.000
_cell.angle_alpha   90.00
_cell.angle_beta   90.00
_cell.angle_gamma   90.00
#
_symmetry.space_group_name_H-M   'P 1'
#
loop_
_entity.id
_entity.type
_entity.pdbx_description
1 polymer ?
#
loop_
_entity_poly.entity_id
_entity_poly.type
_entity_poly.pdbx_seq_one_letter_code
_entity_poly.pdbx_strand_id
1 'polypeptide(L)' 'MRITDGDNRGIDHAIVSLALARPGDKPVKPISLNHLGAGAYHAQVDPAQPGTWVVFTTLTSAGETVHLEHSTEVK' A
#
# COMPACT_ATOMS: atom_id res chain seq x y z
N MET A 1 2.56 6.69 1.75
CA MET A 1 1.82 5.98 2.82
C MET A 1 2.65 6.04 4.10
N ARG A 2 2.01 6.07 5.28
CA ARG A 2 2.69 6.01 6.57
C ARG A 2 2.16 4.81 7.36
N ILE A 3 3.06 4.03 7.95
CA ILE A 3 2.73 2.87 8.79
C ILE A 3 3.31 3.11 10.18
N THR A 4 2.47 2.99 11.20
CA THR A 4 2.85 3.16 12.59
C THR A 4 2.31 2.03 13.47
N ASP A 5 2.99 1.76 14.58
CA ASP A 5 2.46 0.90 15.65
C ASP A 5 1.37 1.62 16.48
N GLY A 6 0.86 0.95 17.51
CA GLY A 6 -0.13 1.51 18.43
C GLY A 6 0.36 2.72 19.25
N ASP A 7 1.68 2.92 19.34
CA ASP A 7 2.31 4.05 20.02
C ASP A 7 2.70 5.18 19.04
N ASN A 8 2.22 5.11 17.80
CA ASN A 8 2.50 6.06 16.72
C ASN A 8 3.98 6.10 16.28
N ARG A 9 4.76 5.05 16.59
CA ARG A 9 6.14 4.91 16.11
C ARG A 9 6.15 4.31 14.71
N GLY A 10 7.03 4.84 13.84
CA GLY A 10 7.14 4.37 12.46
C GLY A 10 7.68 2.94 12.39
N ILE A 11 7.07 2.12 11.53
CA ILE A 11 7.52 0.73 11.30
C ILE A 11 8.42 0.73 10.06
N ASP A 12 9.72 0.45 10.24
CA ASP A 12 10.74 0.53 9.17
C ASP A 12 11.16 -0.84 8.59
N HIS A 13 10.92 -1.93 9.33
CA HIS A 13 11.32 -3.29 8.94
C HIS A 13 10.19 -4.11 8.32
N ALA A 14 9.22 -3.42 7.71
CA ALA A 14 8.10 -4.05 7.04
C ALA A 14 8.36 -4.20 5.54
N ILE A 15 7.95 -5.36 4.99
CA ILE A 15 7.78 -5.54 3.55
C ILE A 15 6.38 -5.03 3.21
N VAL A 16 6.32 -4.03 2.32
CA VAL A 16 5.08 -3.37 1.95
C VAL A 16 4.90 -3.47 0.44
N SER A 17 3.74 -3.98 0.04
CA SER A 17 3.35 -4.04 -1.37
C SER A 17 1.94 -3.49 -1.56
N LEU A 18 1.71 -2.89 -2.72
CA LEU A 18 0.42 -2.39 -3.16
C LEU A 18 0.01 -3.07 -4.46
N ALA A 19 -1.25 -3.44 -4.61
CA ALA A 19 -1.85 -3.75 -5.89
C ALA A 19 -3.06 -2.84 -6.13
N LEU A 20 -3.38 -2.58 -7.39
CA LEU A 20 -4.48 -1.71 -7.79
C LEU A 20 -5.49 -2.48 -8.62
N ALA A 21 -6.76 -2.15 -8.47
CA ALA A 21 -7.82 -2.62 -9.37
C ALA A 21 -8.92 -1.56 -9.49
N ARG A 22 -9.80 -1.72 -10.49
CA ARG A 22 -11.10 -1.05 -10.47
C ARG A 22 -12.02 -1.72 -9.44
N PRO A 23 -13.05 -1.01 -8.92
CA PRO A 23 -14.04 -1.64 -8.06
C PRO A 23 -14.67 -2.87 -8.73
N GLY A 24 -14.62 -4.02 -8.06
CA GLY A 24 -15.12 -5.30 -8.56
C GLY A 24 -14.11 -6.13 -9.36
N ASP A 25 -12.97 -5.56 -9.75
CA ASP A 25 -11.90 -6.29 -10.43
C ASP A 25 -10.93 -6.94 -9.42
N LYS A 26 -10.14 -7.90 -9.91
CA LYS A 26 -9.05 -8.49 -9.13
C LYS A 26 -7.81 -7.58 -9.15
N PRO A 27 -7.06 -7.48 -8.03
CA PRO A 27 -5.79 -6.75 -7.99
C PRO A 27 -4.81 -7.25 -9.04
N VAL A 28 -4.16 -6.32 -9.74
CA VAL A 28 -3.05 -6.62 -10.65
C VAL A 28 -1.77 -6.97 -9.89
N LYS A 29 -0.65 -7.10 -10.62
CA LYS A 29 0.66 -7.41 -10.04
C LYS A 29 1.02 -6.46 -8.89
N PRO A 30 1.43 -6.98 -7.72
CA PRO A 30 1.91 -6.15 -6.62
C PRO A 30 3.13 -5.31 -7.00
N ILE A 31 3.12 -4.06 -6.53
CA ILE A 31 4.16 -3.06 -6.60
C ILE A 31 4.80 -2.99 -5.22
N SER A 32 6.09 -3.28 -5.11
CA SER A 32 6.84 -3.09 -3.87
C SER A 32 7.06 -1.61 -3.60
N LEU A 33 6.93 -1.20 -2.34
CA LEU A 33 7.13 0.20 -1.96
C LEU A 33 8.56 0.45 -1.53
N ASN A 34 9.09 1.59 -1.94
CA ASN A 34 10.37 2.10 -1.45
C ASN A 34 10.17 2.63 -0.03
N HIS A 35 10.99 2.14 0.88
CA HIS A 35 11.07 2.62 2.23
C HIS A 35 11.85 3.94 2.29
N LEU A 36 11.31 4.93 2.99
CA LEU A 36 11.89 6.27 3.13
C LEU A 36 12.33 6.58 4.57
N GLY A 37 12.17 5.64 5.51
CA GLY A 37 12.45 5.83 6.94
C GLY A 37 11.26 6.37 7.74
N ALA A 38 11.31 6.20 9.07
CA ALA A 38 10.30 6.70 10.01
C ALA A 38 8.85 6.31 9.67
N GLY A 39 8.66 5.08 9.19
CA GLY A 39 7.39 4.49 8.77
C GLY A 39 6.86 5.00 7.43
N ALA A 40 7.64 5.78 6.67
CA ALA A 40 7.22 6.32 5.39
C ALA A 40 7.58 5.36 4.25
N TYR A 41 6.59 5.12 3.38
CA TYR A 41 6.71 4.28 2.20
C TYR A 41 6.13 4.99 0.97
N HIS A 42 6.80 4.83 -0.16
CA HIS A 42 6.42 5.46 -1.42
C HIS A 42 6.62 4.50 -2.60
N ALA A 43 5.64 4.47 -3.50
CA ALA A 43 5.79 3.90 -4.82
C ALA A 43 5.21 4.88 -5.84
N GLN A 44 5.83 4.91 -7.01
CA GLN A 44 5.24 5.52 -8.19
C GLN A 44 4.41 4.47 -8.92
N VAL A 45 3.23 4.87 -9.39
CA VAL A 45 2.32 4.02 -10.15
C VAL A 45 2.17 4.64 -11.53
N ASP A 46 2.62 3.93 -12.57
CA ASP A 46 2.55 4.38 -13.96
C ASP A 46 1.34 3.78 -14.69
N PRO A 47 0.72 4.56 -15.57
CA PRO A 47 -0.19 5.62 -15.20
C PRO A 47 -1.56 5.06 -14.81
N ALA A 48 -2.08 5.48 -13.65
CA ALA A 48 -3.47 5.21 -13.30
C ALA A 48 -4.39 6.15 -14.10
N GLN A 49 -5.28 5.59 -14.91
CA GLN A 49 -6.34 6.37 -15.56
C GLN A 49 -7.26 7.01 -14.52
N PRO A 50 -7.90 8.16 -14.82
CA PRO A 50 -8.88 8.77 -13.92
C PRO A 50 -10.00 7.81 -13.50
N GLY A 51 -10.65 8.15 -12.39
CA GLY A 51 -11.77 7.43 -11.80
C GLY A 51 -11.42 6.73 -10.48
N THR A 52 -12.36 5.93 -9.99
CA THR A 52 -12.20 5.19 -8.74
C THR A 52 -11.29 3.99 -8.90
N TRP A 53 -10.42 3.79 -7.90
CA TRP A 53 -9.51 2.66 -7.76
C TRP A 53 -9.63 2.06 -6.37
N VAL A 54 -9.41 0.75 -6.27
CA VAL A 54 -9.21 0.05 -5.00
C VAL A 54 -7.72 -0.25 -4.86
N VAL A 55 -7.15 0.21 -3.75
CA VAL A 55 -5.77 -0.01 -3.34
C VAL A 55 -5.73 -1.18 -2.36
N PHE A 56 -5.14 -2.28 -2.77
CA PHE A 56 -4.91 -3.47 -1.95
C PHE A 56 -3.50 -3.39 -1.37
N THR A 57 -3.39 -3.19 -0.06
CA THR A 57 -2.11 -3.11 0.65
C THR A 57 -1.85 -4.42 1.35
N THR A 58 -0.66 -4.98 1.14
CA THR A 58 -0.15 -6.10 1.93
C THR A 58 1.09 -5.65 2.70
N LEU A 59 1.02 -5.81 4.01
CA LEU A 59 2.07 -5.49 4.96
C LEU A 59 2.52 -6.80 5.62
N THR A 60 3.80 -7.12 5.52
CA THR A 60 4.39 -8.26 6.22
C THR A 60 5.50 -7.79 7.15
N SER A 61 5.41 -8.11 8.44
CA SER A 61 6.41 -7.78 9.45
C SER A 61 6.40 -8.81 10.58
N ALA A 62 7.57 -9.17 11.10
CA ALA A 62 7.71 -10.14 12.21
C ALA A 62 6.98 -11.50 11.99
N GLY A 63 6.79 -11.93 10.73
CA GLY A 63 6.05 -13.15 10.39
C GLY A 63 4.53 -12.99 10.34
N GLU A 64 4.01 -11.82 10.69
CA GLU A 64 2.60 -11.47 10.54
C GLU A 64 2.34 -10.80 9.19
N THR A 65 1.15 -11.01 8.65
CA THR A 65 0.70 -10.36 7.41
C THR A 65 -0.66 -9.72 7.60
N VAL A 66 -0.75 -8.45 7.20
CA VAL A 66 -1.96 -7.63 7.25
C VAL A 66 -2.35 -7.26 5.83
N HIS A 67 -3.63 -7.44 5.50
CA HIS A 67 -4.23 -7.01 4.25
C HIS A 67 -5.21 -5.86 4.50
N LEU A 68 -5.09 -4.80 3.72
CA LEU A 68 -5.94 -3.61 3.80
C LEU A 68 -6.45 -3.26 2.42
N GLU A 69 -7.71 -2.81 2.35
CA GLU A 69 -8.32 -2.32 1.13
C GLU A 69 -8.76 -0.87 1.33
N HIS A 70 -8.44 0.00 0.38
CA HIS A 70 -8.82 1.40 0.42
C HIS A 70 -9.24 1.90 -0.95
N SER A 71 -10.44 2.45 -1.06
CA SER A 71 -10.92 3.09 -2.28
C SER A 71 -10.42 4.54 -2.36
N THR A 72 -9.89 4.92 -3.51
CA THR A 72 -9.41 6.28 -3.80
C THR A 72 -9.90 6.75 -5.16
N GLU A 73 -10.11 8.06 -5.31
CA GLU A 73 -10.45 8.69 -6.58
C GLU A 73 -9.21 9.33 -7.21
N VAL A 74 -8.90 8.98 -8.45
CA VAL A 74 -7.83 9.59 -9.25
C VAL A 74 -8.47 10.61 -10.21
N LYS A 75 -8.02 11.86 -10.15
CA LYS A 75 -8.55 12.98 -10.95
C LYS A 75 -7.58 13.39 -12.06
#